data_AF-A0A1V5MV77-F1
#
_entry.id   AF-A0A1V5MV77-F1
#
_cell.length_a   1.000
_cell.length_b   1.000
_cell.length_c   1.000
_cell.angle_alpha   90.00
_cell.angle_beta   90.00
_cell.angle_gamma   90.00
#
_symmetry.space_group_name_H-M   'P 1'
#
loop_
_entity.id
_entity.type
_entity.pdbx_description
1 polymer ?
#
loop_
_entity_poly.entity_id
_entity_poly.type
_entity_poly.pdbx_seq_one_letter_code
_entity_poly.pdbx_strand_id
1 'polypeptide(L)'
;MSEICLKLTGWRNRSYRLRVLSEDNTVLWEGETPRSLGYVTLPLTSGVKTRQVRLELVGASTEKDAFGAIVELEQGKNLDLFDRNHPDQGDPMDELRIIEIEFYESAN
;
A
#
# COMPACT_ATOMS: atom_id res chain seq x y z
N MET A 1 12.61 -1.10 -15.02
CA MET A 1 11.72 -0.54 -13.96
C MET A 1 12.55 -0.23 -12.73
N SER A 2 12.34 0.95 -12.15
CA SER A 2 13.08 1.46 -10.98
C SER A 2 12.19 1.79 -9.79
N GLU A 3 10.87 1.95 -9.99
CA GLU A 3 9.94 2.38 -8.94
C GLU A 3 8.53 1.82 -9.20
N ILE A 4 7.80 1.46 -8.14
CA ILE A 4 6.34 1.29 -8.20
C ILE A 4 5.63 2.44 -7.52
N CYS A 5 4.49 2.84 -8.06
CA CYS A 5 3.51 3.64 -7.34
C CYS A 5 2.29 2.77 -7.04
N LEU A 6 1.83 2.78 -5.80
CA LEU A 6 0.70 2.00 -5.33
C LEU A 6 -0.38 2.92 -4.77
N LYS A 7 -1.63 2.60 -5.09
CA LYS A 7 -2.80 3.12 -4.39
C LYS A 7 -3.44 1.99 -3.61
N LEU A 8 -3.40 2.09 -2.29
CA LEU A 8 -3.95 1.09 -1.36
C LEU A 8 -5.26 1.62 -0.76
N THR A 9 -6.09 0.79 -0.15
CA THR A 9 -7.25 1.26 0.64
C THR A 9 -6.85 1.59 2.09
N GLY A 10 -7.58 2.47 2.80
CA GLY A 10 -7.37 2.68 4.24
C GLY A 10 -6.04 3.33 4.64
N TRP A 11 -5.32 3.92 3.67
CA TRP A 11 -3.98 4.52 3.82
C TRP A 11 -3.93 5.67 4.84
N ARG A 12 -5.09 6.23 5.19
CA ARG A 12 -5.20 7.37 6.12
C ARG A 12 -4.77 6.98 7.53
N ASN A 13 -5.06 5.74 7.92
CA ASN A 13 -4.81 5.23 9.27
C ASN A 13 -3.92 3.98 9.31
N ARG A 14 -3.52 3.44 8.15
CA ARG A 14 -2.81 2.16 8.04
C ARG A 14 -1.45 2.31 7.36
N SER A 15 -0.44 1.66 7.94
CA SER A 15 0.83 1.36 7.27
C SER A 15 0.89 -0.14 6.99
N TYR A 16 1.24 -0.49 5.75
CA TYR A 16 1.36 -1.87 5.30
C TYR A 16 2.82 -2.28 5.29
N ARG A 17 3.15 -3.44 5.87
CA ARG A 17 4.47 -4.03 5.74
C ARG A 17 4.53 -4.88 4.47
N LEU A 18 5.07 -4.31 3.40
CA LEU A 18 5.08 -4.96 2.09
C LEU A 18 6.45 -5.51 1.73
N ARG A 19 6.45 -6.55 0.90
CA ARG A 19 7.62 -7.05 0.18
C ARG A 19 7.27 -7.17 -1.29
N VAL A 20 8.18 -6.69 -2.13
CA VAL A 20 8.11 -6.77 -3.59
C VAL A 20 9.18 -7.73 -4.04
N LEU A 21 8.77 -8.78 -4.74
CA LEU A 21 9.64 -9.83 -5.27
C LEU A 21 9.61 -9.80 -6.80
N SER A 22 10.73 -10.16 -7.44
CA SER A 22 10.77 -10.49 -8.87
C SER A 22 10.18 -11.89 -9.14
N GLU A 23 10.05 -12.24 -10.41
CA GLU A 23 9.65 -13.58 -10.87
C GLU A 23 10.55 -14.69 -10.30
N ASP A 24 11.85 -14.39 -10.10
CA ASP A 24 12.85 -15.30 -9.53
C ASP A 24 12.90 -15.32 -7.99
N ASN A 25 11.92 -14.70 -7.32
CA ASN A 25 11.89 -14.48 -5.86
C ASN A 25 13.03 -13.61 -5.31
N THR A 26 13.66 -12.77 -6.14
CA THR A 26 14.62 -11.77 -5.65
C THR A 26 13.85 -10.63 -4.99
N VAL A 27 14.21 -10.27 -3.76
CA VAL A 27 13.63 -9.12 -3.06
C VAL A 27 14.04 -7.82 -3.75
N LEU A 28 13.06 -7.14 -4.35
CA LEU A 28 13.24 -5.84 -4.98
C LEU A 28 13.07 -4.71 -3.97
N TRP A 29 12.18 -4.90 -3.00
CA TRP A 29 11.90 -3.96 -1.92
C TRP A 29 11.25 -4.70 -0.73
N GLU A 30 11.58 -4.32 0.50
CA GLU A 30 10.88 -4.77 1.71
C GLU A 30 10.88 -3.63 2.73
N GLY A 31 9.72 -3.34 3.32
CA GLY A 31 9.61 -2.31 4.34
C GLY A 31 8.17 -1.98 4.72
N GLU A 32 8.03 -0.96 5.55
CA GLU A 32 6.74 -0.36 5.87
C GLU A 32 6.43 0.77 4.89
N THR A 33 5.22 0.77 4.33
CA THR A 33 4.79 1.87 3.46
C THR A 33 4.61 3.14 4.29
N PRO A 34 5.14 4.29 3.84
CA PRO A 34 4.83 5.56 4.48
C PRO A 34 3.32 5.81 4.44
N ARG A 35 2.81 6.52 5.46
CA ARG A 35 1.40 6.92 5.54
C ARG A 35 1.19 8.10 4.59
N SER A 36 0.27 7.97 3.63
CA SER A 36 0.08 8.98 2.57
C SER A 36 -1.37 9.09 2.10
N LEU A 37 -1.81 10.33 1.83
CA LEU A 37 -2.91 10.83 0.96
C LEU A 37 -3.65 9.94 -0.07
N GLY A 38 -3.07 8.81 -0.48
CA GLY A 38 -3.57 8.04 -1.62
C GLY A 38 -2.50 7.18 -2.25
N TYR A 39 -1.50 7.80 -2.87
CA TYR A 39 -0.44 7.10 -3.58
C TYR A 39 0.83 6.97 -2.72
N VAL A 40 1.52 5.84 -2.84
CA VAL A 40 2.83 5.60 -2.24
C VAL A 40 3.81 5.12 -3.32
N THR A 41 4.92 5.84 -3.44
CA THR A 41 6.00 5.49 -4.36
C THR A 41 7.06 4.70 -3.59
N LEU A 42 7.37 3.49 -4.05
CA LEU A 42 8.39 2.62 -3.48
C LEU A 42 9.55 2.47 -4.48
N PRO A 43 10.77 2.90 -4.12
CA PRO A 43 11.94 2.71 -4.97
C PRO A 43 12.34 1.24 -4.97
N LEU A 44 12.50 0.64 -6.14
CA LEU A 44 12.98 -0.74 -6.26
C LEU A 44 14.51 -0.78 -6.38
N THR A 45 15.07 -1.92 -5.99
CA THR A 45 16.47 -2.23 -6.27
C THR A 45 16.73 -2.17 -7.77
N SER A 46 17.63 -1.28 -8.18
CA SER A 46 17.91 -1.02 -9.59
C SER A 46 18.59 -2.20 -10.28
N GLY A 47 18.29 -2.38 -11.57
CA GLY A 47 18.96 -3.37 -12.43
C GLY A 47 18.24 -4.72 -12.55
N VAL A 48 17.14 -4.96 -11.85
CA VAL A 48 16.37 -6.20 -12.01
C VAL A 48 15.38 -6.09 -13.17
N LYS A 49 15.64 -6.86 -14.23
CA LYS A 49 14.68 -7.05 -15.34
C LYS A 49 13.74 -8.19 -14.96
N THR A 50 12.49 -7.88 -14.70
CA THR A 50 11.46 -8.87 -14.38
C THR A 50 10.22 -8.62 -15.24
N ARG A 51 9.53 -9.68 -15.65
CA ARG A 51 8.24 -9.58 -16.36
C ARG A 51 7.06 -9.59 -15.42
N GLN A 52 7.26 -10.14 -14.21
CA GLN A 52 6.25 -10.25 -13.17
C GLN A 52 6.81 -9.74 -11.86
N VAL A 53 5.92 -9.21 -11.02
CA VAL A 53 6.24 -8.89 -9.64
C VAL A 53 5.24 -9.57 -8.73
N ARG A 54 5.71 -10.02 -7.56
CA ARG A 54 4.83 -10.50 -6.50
C ARG A 54 4.88 -9.52 -5.34
N LEU A 55 3.72 -9.06 -4.89
CA LEU A 55 3.57 -8.27 -3.68
C LEU A 55 3.06 -9.17 -2.56
N GLU A 56 3.73 -9.11 -1.41
CA GLU A 56 3.38 -9.87 -0.21
C GLU A 56 3.18 -8.92 0.97
N LEU A 57 2.17 -9.19 1.80
CA LEU A 57 2.00 -8.58 3.12
C LEU A 57 2.80 -9.42 4.12
N VAL A 58 3.90 -8.88 4.65
CA VAL A 58 4.89 -9.62 5.48
C VAL A 58 4.63 -9.46 6.98
N GLY A 59 3.49 -8.86 7.36
CA GLY A 59 3.07 -8.75 8.75
C GLY A 59 1.76 -8.00 8.90
N ALA A 60 1.20 -8.03 10.12
CA ALA A 60 -0.01 -7.32 10.46
C ALA A 60 0.14 -5.82 10.20
N SER A 61 -0.84 -5.23 9.51
CA SER A 61 -0.88 -3.79 9.26
C SER A 61 -0.94 -3.04 10.59
N THR A 62 -0.16 -1.96 10.75
CA THR A 62 -0.26 -1.13 11.96
C THR A 62 -1.26 -0.01 11.77
N GLU A 63 -2.33 -0.03 12.57
CA GLU A 63 -3.24 1.11 12.71
C GLU A 63 -2.73 2.05 13.78
N LYS A 64 -2.22 3.21 13.37
CA LYS A 64 -1.94 4.31 14.30
C LYS A 64 -2.34 5.60 13.59
N ASP A 65 -3.29 6.32 14.18
CA ASP A 65 -3.73 7.62 13.70
C ASP A 65 -2.49 8.53 13.57
N ALA A 66 -2.13 8.82 12.32
CA ALA A 66 -0.96 9.62 11.98
C ALA A 66 -1.30 11.09 11.79
N PHE A 67 -2.59 11.35 11.60
CA PHE A 67 -3.12 12.60 11.10
C PHE A 67 -4.13 13.17 12.10
N GLY A 68 -3.82 13.08 13.40
CA GLY A 68 -4.69 13.52 14.51
C GLY A 68 -5.09 15.00 14.52
N ALA A 69 -4.78 15.76 13.46
CA ALA A 69 -5.22 17.12 13.21
C ALA A 69 -6.16 17.27 11.99
N ILE A 70 -6.44 16.22 11.22
CA ILE A 70 -7.41 16.30 10.13
C ILE A 70 -8.80 16.00 10.67
N VAL A 71 -9.43 17.03 11.21
CA VAL A 71 -10.86 17.03 11.51
C VAL A 71 -11.63 17.05 10.18
N GLU A 72 -12.45 16.03 9.96
CA GLU A 72 -13.38 15.96 8.85
C GLU A 72 -14.55 16.92 9.14
N LEU A 73 -14.61 18.05 8.42
CA LEU A 73 -15.59 19.11 8.66
C LEU A 73 -16.97 18.84 8.04
N GLU A 74 -17.22 17.67 7.45
CA GLU A 74 -18.54 17.32 6.91
C GLU A 74 -19.03 15.96 7.38
N GLN A 75 -20.27 15.94 7.87
CA GLN A 75 -20.95 14.75 8.37
C GLN A 75 -21.25 13.77 7.23
N GLY A 76 -20.73 12.55 7.33
CA GLY A 76 -21.47 11.37 6.88
C GLY A 76 -21.02 10.68 5.60
N LYS A 77 -19.81 10.95 5.08
CA LYS A 77 -19.23 10.08 4.04
C LYS A 77 -17.84 9.63 4.44
N ASN A 78 -17.76 8.41 4.98
CA ASN A 78 -16.52 7.69 5.08
C ASN A 78 -15.89 7.65 3.68
N LEU A 79 -14.83 8.43 3.47
CA LEU A 79 -14.10 8.49 2.20
C LEU A 79 -13.30 7.21 1.95
N ASP A 80 -13.10 6.38 2.98
CA ASP A 80 -12.75 4.99 2.76
C ASP A 80 -13.97 4.28 2.20
N LEU A 81 -13.80 3.70 1.00
CA LEU A 81 -14.80 2.91 0.28
C LEU A 81 -15.31 1.69 1.09
N PHE A 82 -14.80 1.47 2.31
CA PHE A 82 -15.08 0.31 3.13
C PHE A 82 -15.42 0.70 4.57
N ASP A 83 -16.69 0.53 4.88
CA ASP A 83 -17.25 0.64 6.21
C ASP A 83 -16.81 -0.58 7.05
N ARG A 84 -16.15 -0.32 8.19
CA ARG A 84 -15.75 -1.33 9.18
C ARG A 84 -16.97 -2.08 9.78
N ASN A 85 -18.19 -1.61 9.52
CA ASN A 85 -19.43 -2.19 10.04
C ASN A 85 -20.07 -3.26 9.13
N HIS A 86 -19.44 -3.65 8.02
CA HIS A 86 -20.01 -4.71 7.17
C HIS A 86 -19.59 -6.11 7.69
N PRO A 87 -20.53 -6.96 8.17
CA PRO A 87 -20.21 -8.21 8.89
C PRO A 87 -19.61 -9.33 8.02
N ASP A 88 -19.56 -9.15 6.70
CA ASP A 88 -19.05 -10.14 5.72
C ASP A 88 -17.61 -9.87 5.26
N GLN A 89 -16.95 -8.84 5.78
CA GLN A 89 -15.55 -8.58 5.46
C GLN A 89 -14.71 -9.11 6.62
N GLY A 90 -13.88 -10.13 6.35
CA GLY A 90 -12.94 -10.70 7.31
C GLY A 90 -12.03 -9.63 7.94
N ASP A 91 -11.22 -10.03 8.94
CA ASP A 91 -10.41 -9.06 9.70
C ASP A 91 -9.62 -8.15 8.74
N PRO A 92 -9.96 -6.86 8.66
CA PRO A 92 -9.42 -5.99 7.62
C PRO A 92 -7.92 -5.75 7.81
N MET A 93 -7.31 -6.20 8.91
CA MET A 93 -5.88 -6.00 9.21
C MET A 93 -4.93 -6.87 8.37
N ASP A 94 -5.41 -8.04 7.91
CA ASP A 94 -4.59 -9.07 7.26
C ASP A 94 -4.76 -9.13 5.73
N GLU A 95 -5.52 -8.20 5.15
CA GLU A 95 -5.80 -8.16 3.72
C GLU A 95 -5.05 -7.01 3.03
N LEU A 96 -4.29 -7.35 1.99
CA LEU A 96 -3.69 -6.36 1.08
C LEU A 96 -4.70 -6.02 -0.04
N ARG A 97 -5.29 -4.83 0.05
CA ARG A 97 -6.23 -4.32 -0.97
C ARG A 97 -5.59 -3.22 -1.80
N ILE A 98 -5.33 -3.55 -3.06
CA ILE A 98 -4.71 -2.66 -4.05
C ILE A 98 -5.81 -2.11 -4.95
N ILE A 99 -5.92 -0.78 -5.03
CA ILE A 99 -6.79 -0.09 -5.99
C ILE A 99 -6.09 0.02 -7.34
N GLU A 100 -4.83 0.44 -7.32
CA GLU A 100 -4.05 0.73 -8.52
C GLU A 100 -2.56 0.47 -8.26
N ILE A 101 -1.86 0.04 -9.29
CA ILE A 101 -0.40 -0.13 -9.29
C ILE A 101 0.15 0.36 -10.62
N GLU A 102 1.15 1.22 -10.56
CA GLU A 102 1.86 1.78 -11.70
C GLU A 102 3.35 1.43 -11.60
N PHE A 103 3.95 1.16 -12.75
CA PHE A 103 5.35 0.77 -12.87
C PHE A 103 6.12 1.85 -13.62
N TYR A 104 7.15 2.40 -12.97
CA TYR A 104 7.96 3.47 -13.55
C TYR A 104 9.38 2.98 -13.83
N GLU A 105 9.95 3.59 -14.86
CA GLU A 105 11.35 3.45 -15.21
C GLU A 105 11.94 4.85 -15.28
N SER A 106 13.06 5.05 -14.58
CA SER A 106 13.75 6.33 -14.59
C SER A 106 14.17 6.64 -16.02
N ALA A 107 13.73 7.79 -16.54
CA ALA A 107 14.15 8.27 -17.84
C ALA A 107 15.66 8.50 -17.79
N ASN A 108 16.39 7.74 -18.60
CA ASN A 108 17.83 7.85 -18.76
C ASN A 108 18.14 8.75 -19.97
#